data_AF-A0A1X1AQ56-F1
#
_entry.id   AF-A0A1X1AQ56-F1
#
_cell.length_a   1.000
_cell.length_b   1.000
_cell.length_c   1.000
_cell.angle_alpha   90.00
_cell.angle_beta   90.00
_cell.angle_gamma   90.00
#
_symmetry.space_group_name_H-M   'P 1'
#
loop_
_entity.id
_entity.type
_entity.pdbx_description
1 polymer ?
#
loop_
_entity_poly.entity_id
_entity_poly.type
_entity_poly.pdbx_seq_one_letter_code
_entity_poly.pdbx_strand_id
1 'polypeptide(L)'
;MDLPDGSSVLLPGQPALLLRLLLLWEDGPVLQDLACHVLGAKPSTIGRYVSQLRQALGDVEARAIIQVNEGDSRARPPIPTTYECALAADHLEIGDLMDRAAQFAKESQWLSHSDLTPDVVSNVAPLLNKALTRWTSSPARGFDVAADRKPDSRRLKDAEGINLRLYMLDEIYYRWQERHTTAELLHADCMLATDDTEETARAVLKRLADVTRRPDPDARVWQRMLLAVSRTNDQRRHTRIWNDTSKYFEARDEDLPKEVRSLEPKAASPRAGRSRRSGAQIDDGTLPSPITDETSQLARIIEQFGIAAPSALELGGVGLRPIDCTKRADSSLDFAGVLAGKWVNNRETFQSLLAMLKRFQERSPNGRARFLVIDPDSDAYQRLVQIRAGEVSPNSVNKLRELQLKFPCLEVRGIDHLPAFRVLVIDDDIVTVAPYDLENQSAQASRLGWEAPHMLLDPLATFPLAPAFRIYFDGEWNRAHQLYPKPRTF
;
A
#
# COMPACT_ATOMS: atom_id res chain seq x y z
N MET A 1 9.33 7.64 24.35
CA MET A 1 8.75 6.30 24.55
C MET A 1 8.25 6.27 25.97
N ASP A 2 6.99 5.93 26.17
CA ASP A 2 6.42 5.81 27.52
C ASP A 2 6.79 4.44 28.07
N LEU A 3 7.31 4.40 29.29
CA LEU A 3 7.64 3.19 30.03
C LEU A 3 6.38 2.65 30.73
N PRO A 4 6.39 1.39 31.19
CA PRO A 4 5.24 0.79 31.91
C PRO A 4 4.81 1.58 33.16
N ASP A 5 5.71 2.37 33.73
CA ASP A 5 5.46 3.26 34.87
C ASP A 5 4.90 4.64 34.47
N GLY A 6 4.64 4.87 33.17
CA GLY A 6 4.14 6.11 32.61
C GLY A 6 5.19 7.20 32.41
N SER A 7 6.47 6.94 32.71
CA SER A 7 7.55 7.90 32.47
C SER A 7 7.97 7.90 31.00
N SER A 8 8.35 9.06 30.45
CA SER A 8 8.79 9.17 29.05
C SER A 8 10.31 9.24 28.96
N VAL A 9 10.89 8.38 28.12
CA VAL A 9 12.33 8.36 27.84
C VAL A 9 12.60 8.99 26.50
N LEU A 10 13.50 9.99 26.49
CA LEU A 10 13.99 10.63 25.28
C LEU A 10 15.26 9.90 24.81
N LEU A 11 15.14 9.18 23.70
CA LEU A 11 16.26 8.53 23.02
C LEU A 11 16.62 9.35 21.78
N PRO A 12 17.76 10.07 21.76
CA PRO A 12 18.22 10.76 20.57
C PRO A 12 19.22 9.92 19.75
N GLY A 13 19.33 10.23 18.46
CA GLY A 13 20.41 9.74 17.59
C GLY A 13 20.37 8.24 17.27
N GLN A 14 21.55 7.62 17.23
CA GLN A 14 21.72 6.24 16.76
C GLN A 14 21.03 5.17 17.64
N PRO A 15 21.01 5.28 18.99
CA PRO A 15 20.22 4.36 19.82
C PRO A 15 18.74 4.35 19.43
N ALA A 16 18.15 5.51 19.19
CA ALA A 16 16.75 5.62 18.77
C ALA A 16 16.48 4.98 17.41
N LEU A 17 17.42 5.17 16.46
CA LEU A 17 17.35 4.53 15.15
C LEU A 17 17.49 3.01 15.24
N LEU A 18 18.33 2.50 16.16
CA LEU A 18 18.45 1.06 16.42
C LEU A 18 17.16 0.51 17.01
N LEU A 19 16.56 1.19 18.00
CA LEU A 19 15.29 0.74 18.56
C LEU A 19 14.18 0.72 17.49
N ARG A 20 14.09 1.73 16.62
CA ARG A 20 13.17 1.73 15.47
C ARG A 20 13.42 0.52 14.59
N LEU A 21 14.67 0.23 14.24
CA LEU A 21 15.00 -0.93 13.41
C LEU A 21 14.52 -2.22 14.07
N LEU A 22 14.75 -2.39 15.37
CA LEU A 22 14.31 -3.58 16.09
C LEU A 22 12.79 -3.71 16.21
N LEU A 23 12.06 -2.59 16.33
CA LEU A 23 10.61 -2.58 16.46
C LEU A 23 9.87 -2.77 15.13
N LEU A 24 10.45 -2.28 14.03
CA LEU A 24 9.79 -2.27 12.73
C LEU A 24 10.20 -3.44 11.83
N TRP A 25 11.20 -4.21 12.24
CA TRP A 25 11.71 -5.35 11.49
C TRP A 25 10.90 -6.61 11.82
N GLU A 26 9.98 -6.97 10.92
CA GLU A 26 9.03 -8.08 11.11
C GLU A 26 9.63 -9.45 10.74
N ASP A 27 10.72 -9.48 9.96
CA ASP A 27 11.33 -10.71 9.42
C ASP A 27 12.34 -11.38 10.35
N GLY A 28 11.98 -11.45 11.64
CA GLY A 28 12.76 -12.11 12.68
C GLY A 28 13.88 -11.23 13.27
N PRO A 29 15.00 -11.80 13.73
CA PRO A 29 16.02 -11.03 14.44
C PRO A 29 16.88 -10.20 13.46
N VAL A 30 17.17 -8.95 13.86
CA VAL A 30 18.02 -8.02 13.11
C VAL A 30 19.47 -8.46 13.16
N LEU A 31 20.08 -8.73 12.00
CA LEU A 31 21.49 -9.09 11.93
C LEU A 31 22.41 -7.91 12.25
N GLN A 32 23.57 -8.20 12.83
CA GLN A 32 24.59 -7.19 13.13
C GLN A 32 25.05 -6.41 11.90
N ASP A 33 25.19 -7.05 10.75
CA ASP A 33 25.59 -6.40 9.50
C ASP A 33 24.55 -5.35 9.05
N LEU A 34 23.26 -5.67 9.18
CA LEU A 34 22.16 -4.74 8.91
C LEU A 34 22.15 -3.58 9.91
N ALA A 35 22.28 -3.87 11.21
CA ALA A 35 22.37 -2.82 12.24
C ALA A 35 23.56 -1.88 12.01
N CYS A 36 24.74 -2.43 11.65
CA CYS A 36 25.92 -1.62 11.31
C CYS A 36 25.67 -0.72 10.11
N HIS A 37 25.03 -1.26 9.08
CA HIS A 37 24.70 -0.52 7.87
C HIS A 37 23.78 0.66 8.17
N VAL A 38 22.63 0.38 8.80
CA VAL A 38 21.60 1.38 9.12
C VAL A 38 22.18 2.50 9.99
N LEU A 39 22.89 2.13 11.06
CA LEU A 39 23.45 3.10 12.01
C LEU A 39 24.73 3.78 11.50
N GLY A 40 25.32 3.30 10.40
CA GLY A 40 26.60 3.79 9.90
C GLY A 40 27.76 3.52 10.87
N ALA A 41 27.63 2.47 11.68
CA ALA A 41 28.50 2.18 12.81
C ALA A 41 29.38 0.94 12.57
N LYS A 42 30.37 0.75 13.44
CA LYS A 42 31.17 -0.49 13.48
C LYS A 42 30.49 -1.54 14.35
N PRO A 43 30.72 -2.85 14.13
CA PRO A 43 30.17 -3.92 14.97
C PRO A 43 30.37 -3.71 16.47
N SER A 44 31.58 -3.27 16.88
CA SER A 44 31.91 -2.97 18.28
C SER A 44 31.09 -1.83 18.89
N THR A 45 30.53 -0.94 18.05
CA THR A 45 29.71 0.19 18.51
C THR A 45 28.26 -0.23 18.74
N ILE A 46 27.77 -1.26 18.05
CA ILE A 46 26.38 -1.74 18.21
C ILE A 46 26.13 -2.19 19.65
N GLY A 47 27.08 -2.92 20.25
CA GLY A 47 26.99 -3.33 21.66
C GLY A 47 26.83 -2.13 22.61
N ARG A 48 27.51 -1.01 22.34
CA ARG A 48 27.34 0.22 23.11
C ARG A 48 25.93 0.80 22.95
N TYR A 49 25.37 0.82 21.74
CA TYR A 49 24.00 1.31 21.53
C TYR A 49 22.96 0.41 22.21
N VAL A 50 23.14 -0.91 22.17
CA VAL A 50 22.29 -1.85 22.92
C VAL A 50 22.40 -1.60 24.43
N SER A 51 23.60 -1.39 24.97
CA SER A 51 23.77 -1.05 26.38
C SER A 51 23.10 0.28 26.75
N GLN A 52 23.20 1.29 25.88
CA GLN A 52 22.51 2.58 26.07
C GLN A 52 20.98 2.41 26.04
N LEU A 53 20.44 1.60 25.12
CA LEU A 53 19.02 1.30 25.07
C LEU A 53 18.55 0.57 26.33
N ARG A 54 19.27 -0.47 26.76
CA ARG A 54 18.96 -1.19 28.01
C ARG A 54 19.00 -0.27 29.23
N GLN A 55 20.00 0.61 29.32
CA GLN A 55 20.10 1.59 30.39
C GLN A 55 18.94 2.58 30.37
N ALA A 56 18.54 3.03 29.18
CA ALA A 56 17.45 3.98 29.01
C ALA A 56 16.07 3.36 29.31
N LEU A 57 15.89 2.07 29.04
CA LEU A 57 14.64 1.34 29.30
C LEU A 57 14.49 0.89 30.77
N GLY A 58 15.52 1.01 31.60
CA GLY A 58 15.43 0.73 33.05
C GLY A 58 15.86 -0.68 33.47
N ASP A 59 15.14 -1.25 34.45
CA ASP A 59 15.52 -2.40 35.31
C ASP A 59 15.69 -3.76 34.57
N VAL A 60 15.97 -4.83 35.31
CA VAL A 60 16.26 -6.20 34.82
C VAL A 60 15.29 -6.73 33.76
N GLU A 61 14.00 -6.38 33.83
CA GLU A 61 13.00 -6.76 32.82
C GLU A 61 13.24 -6.09 31.46
N ALA A 62 13.72 -4.84 31.44
CA ALA A 62 14.11 -4.14 30.22
C ALA A 62 15.36 -4.72 29.55
N ARG A 63 16.21 -5.44 30.31
CA ARG A 63 17.32 -6.20 29.71
C ARG A 63 16.83 -7.45 28.99
N ALA A 64 15.71 -8.04 29.43
CA ALA A 64 15.07 -9.18 28.77
C ALA A 64 14.35 -8.78 27.46
N ILE A 65 13.99 -7.50 27.34
CA ILE A 65 13.35 -6.94 26.14
C ILE A 65 14.26 -6.97 24.92
N ILE A 66 15.51 -6.49 25.05
CA ILE A 66 16.46 -6.49 23.93
C ILE A 66 17.35 -7.71 24.06
N GLN A 67 17.06 -8.75 23.27
CA GLN A 67 17.83 -9.98 23.25
C GLN A 67 19.01 -9.84 22.29
N VAL A 68 20.17 -10.32 22.72
CA VAL A 68 21.38 -10.39 21.90
C VAL A 68 21.72 -11.86 21.77
N ASN A 69 21.55 -12.42 20.58
CA ASN A 69 21.88 -13.80 20.30
C ASN A 69 23.29 -13.83 19.69
N GLU A 70 24.24 -14.31 20.48
CA GLU A 70 25.62 -14.46 20.02
C GLU A 70 25.69 -15.57 18.97
N GLY A 71 26.10 -15.20 17.76
CA GLY A 71 26.39 -16.20 16.74
C GLY A 71 27.65 -16.99 17.09
N ASP A 72 27.68 -18.27 16.73
CA ASP A 72 28.86 -19.11 16.91
C ASP A 72 30.02 -18.58 16.05
N SER A 73 30.95 -17.89 16.73
CA SER A 73 32.18 -17.37 16.13
C SER A 73 33.09 -18.46 15.55
N ARG A 74 32.89 -19.73 15.93
CA ARG A 74 33.67 -20.88 15.46
C ARG A 74 33.03 -21.61 14.28
N ALA A 75 31.76 -21.36 13.97
CA ALA A 75 31.08 -21.96 12.82
C ALA A 75 31.72 -21.51 11.49
N ARG A 76 31.66 -22.37 10.46
CA ARG A 76 32.07 -22.04 9.09
C ARG A 76 30.92 -22.35 8.12
N PRO A 77 30.26 -21.33 7.55
CA PRO A 77 30.48 -19.90 7.76
C PRO A 77 30.08 -19.44 9.18
N PRO A 78 30.71 -18.39 9.73
CA PRO A 78 30.40 -17.88 11.07
C PRO A 78 28.97 -17.36 11.12
N ILE A 79 28.24 -17.73 12.18
CA ILE A 79 26.87 -17.27 12.39
C ILE A 79 26.94 -15.80 12.84
N PRO A 80 26.18 -14.89 12.22
CA PRO A 80 26.17 -13.48 12.62
C PRO A 80 25.49 -13.30 13.99
N THR A 81 25.98 -12.35 14.79
CA THR A 81 25.26 -11.88 15.98
C THR A 81 23.94 -11.26 15.54
N THR A 82 22.86 -11.58 16.25
CA THR A 82 21.53 -11.02 15.97
C THR A 82 20.97 -10.29 17.18
N TYR A 83 20.06 -9.37 16.90
CA TYR A 83 19.41 -8.51 17.88
C TYR A 83 17.90 -8.63 17.71
N GLU A 84 17.18 -8.77 18.81
CA GLU A 84 15.73 -8.89 18.80
C GLU A 84 15.13 -8.02 19.91
N CYS A 85 13.93 -7.53 19.69
CA CYS A 85 13.22 -6.73 20.67
C CYS A 85 11.83 -7.33 20.93
N ALA A 86 11.62 -7.79 22.16
CA ALA A 86 10.36 -8.37 22.62
C ALA A 86 9.35 -7.33 23.12
N LEU A 87 9.48 -6.05 22.74
CA LEU A 87 8.49 -4.99 23.02
C LEU A 87 7.24 -5.19 22.14
N ALA A 88 6.58 -6.35 22.23
CA ALA A 88 5.56 -6.76 21.27
C ALA A 88 4.23 -6.00 21.41
N ALA A 89 3.88 -5.47 22.59
CA ALA A 89 2.53 -4.95 22.83
C ALA A 89 2.29 -3.53 22.28
N ASP A 90 3.20 -2.58 22.52
CA ASP A 90 2.87 -1.15 22.30
C ASP A 90 3.16 -0.64 20.87
N HIS A 91 4.02 -1.31 20.10
CA HIS A 91 4.34 -0.89 18.72
C HIS A 91 3.33 -1.41 17.71
N LEU A 92 2.88 -2.67 17.87
CA LEU A 92 1.73 -3.21 17.14
C LEU A 92 0.51 -2.33 17.38
N GLU A 93 0.30 -1.89 18.63
CA GLU A 93 -0.81 -1.01 18.98
C GLU A 93 -0.84 0.29 18.14
N ILE A 94 0.30 0.90 17.82
CA ILE A 94 0.30 2.17 17.04
C ILE A 94 -0.05 1.91 15.58
N GLY A 95 0.54 0.88 14.97
CA GLY A 95 0.19 0.45 13.62
C GLY A 95 -1.30 0.13 13.52
N ASP A 96 -1.80 -0.66 14.47
CA ASP A 96 -3.19 -1.07 14.56
C ASP A 96 -4.15 0.11 14.77
N LEU A 97 -3.79 1.08 15.61
CA LEU A 97 -4.59 2.30 15.81
C LEU A 97 -4.68 3.13 14.53
N MET A 98 -3.58 3.29 13.80
CA MET A 98 -3.55 4.01 12.52
C MET A 98 -4.34 3.25 11.45
N ASP A 99 -4.15 1.94 11.34
CA ASP A 99 -4.82 1.09 10.36
C ASP A 99 -6.32 1.03 10.64
N ARG A 100 -6.74 0.93 11.90
CA ARG A 100 -8.15 0.97 12.29
C ARG A 100 -8.79 2.32 11.99
N ALA A 101 -8.08 3.43 12.24
CA ALA A 101 -8.54 4.76 11.87
C ALA A 101 -8.71 4.91 10.35
N ALA A 102 -7.74 4.42 9.56
CA ALA A 102 -7.82 4.42 8.10
C ALA A 102 -8.96 3.52 7.58
N GLN A 103 -9.15 2.36 8.19
CA GLN A 103 -10.22 1.43 7.85
C GLN A 103 -11.61 2.05 8.11
N PHE A 104 -11.81 2.68 9.27
CA PHE A 104 -13.07 3.39 9.56
C PHE A 104 -13.35 4.52 8.56
N ALA A 105 -12.33 5.31 8.21
CA ALA A 105 -12.46 6.35 7.21
C ALA A 105 -12.87 5.77 5.84
N LYS A 106 -12.23 4.65 5.44
CA LYS A 106 -12.54 3.94 4.20
C LYS A 106 -13.97 3.40 4.18
N GLU A 107 -14.40 2.70 5.23
CA GLU A 107 -15.76 2.14 5.35
C GLU A 107 -16.85 3.22 5.31
N SER A 108 -16.50 4.44 5.73
CA SER A 108 -17.40 5.60 5.70
C SER A 108 -17.34 6.38 4.38
N GLN A 109 -16.67 5.84 3.36
CA GLN A 109 -16.46 6.48 2.04
C GLN A 109 -15.85 7.89 2.13
N TRP A 110 -15.00 8.12 3.12
CA TRP A 110 -14.36 9.41 3.31
C TRP A 110 -13.22 9.61 2.30
N LEU A 111 -13.49 10.38 1.25
CA LEU A 111 -12.52 10.73 0.20
C LEU A 111 -11.93 12.13 0.41
N SER A 112 -12.69 13.04 1.00
CA SER A 112 -12.34 14.46 1.15
C SER A 112 -12.83 15.06 2.48
N HIS A 113 -12.34 16.23 2.85
CA HIS A 113 -12.79 16.93 4.05
C HIS A 113 -14.32 17.20 4.05
N SER A 114 -14.94 17.33 2.88
CA SER A 114 -16.40 17.54 2.76
C SER A 114 -17.23 16.30 3.08
N ASP A 115 -16.62 15.11 3.09
CA ASP A 115 -17.32 13.84 3.36
C ASP A 115 -17.33 13.49 4.86
N LEU A 116 -16.78 14.37 5.71
CA LEU A 116 -16.65 14.12 7.14
C LEU A 116 -18.01 14.16 7.84
N THR A 117 -18.38 13.06 8.49
CA THR A 117 -19.55 13.03 9.39
C THR A 117 -19.12 13.15 10.86
N PRO A 118 -19.99 13.65 11.75
CA PRO A 118 -19.70 13.68 13.19
C PRO A 118 -19.37 12.29 13.78
N ASP A 119 -20.01 11.24 13.25
CA ASP A 119 -19.77 9.86 13.67
C ASP A 119 -18.35 9.41 13.33
N VAL A 120 -17.90 9.66 12.10
CA VAL A 120 -16.52 9.38 11.65
C VAL A 120 -15.50 10.09 12.55
N VAL A 121 -15.70 11.37 12.83
CA VAL A 121 -14.83 12.15 13.72
C VAL A 121 -14.75 11.52 15.11
N SER A 122 -15.90 11.16 15.68
CA SER A 122 -15.98 10.60 17.04
C SER A 122 -15.26 9.26 17.19
N ASN A 123 -15.20 8.46 16.12
CA ASN A 123 -14.53 7.17 16.09
C ASN A 123 -13.03 7.27 15.70
N VAL A 124 -12.69 8.16 14.76
CA VAL A 124 -11.32 8.27 14.21
C VAL A 124 -10.41 9.14 15.10
N ALA A 125 -10.89 10.28 15.58
CA ALA A 125 -10.06 11.25 16.30
C ALA A 125 -9.40 10.67 17.58
N PRO A 126 -10.09 9.88 18.42
CA PRO A 126 -9.47 9.28 19.61
C PRO A 126 -8.34 8.31 19.27
N LEU A 127 -8.50 7.50 18.22
CA LEU A 127 -7.48 6.55 17.75
C LEU A 127 -6.22 7.28 17.29
N LEU A 128 -6.39 8.31 16.46
CA LEU A 128 -5.29 9.12 15.94
C LEU A 128 -4.62 9.98 17.01
N ASN A 129 -5.38 10.55 17.95
CA ASN A 129 -4.82 11.24 19.11
C ASN A 129 -3.94 10.30 19.93
N LYS A 130 -4.39 9.07 20.19
CA LYS A 130 -3.58 8.07 20.91
C LYS A 130 -2.35 7.64 20.11
N ALA A 131 -2.47 7.40 18.80
CA ALA A 131 -1.35 6.96 17.97
C ALA A 131 -0.29 8.06 17.78
N LEU A 132 -0.71 9.27 17.41
CA LEU A 132 0.20 10.35 17.00
C LEU A 132 0.77 11.16 18.18
N THR A 133 0.19 11.06 19.38
CA THR A 133 0.85 11.61 20.58
C THR A 133 2.08 10.80 20.99
N ARG A 134 2.10 9.49 20.68
CA ARG A 134 3.23 8.62 20.97
C ARG A 134 4.43 8.83 20.03
N TRP A 135 4.17 9.26 18.79
CA TRP A 135 5.21 9.53 17.78
C TRP A 135 4.97 10.85 17.06
N THR A 136 5.87 11.80 17.26
CA THR A 136 5.80 13.13 16.62
C THR A 136 6.23 13.14 15.16
N SER A 137 6.73 12.01 14.64
CA SER A 137 7.12 11.83 13.23
C SER A 137 7.05 10.36 12.85
N SER A 138 7.09 10.06 11.54
CA SER A 138 7.10 8.69 11.00
C SER A 138 8.05 7.76 11.77
N PRO A 139 7.56 6.59 12.23
CA PRO A 139 8.40 5.63 12.94
C PRO A 139 9.62 5.16 12.17
N ALA A 140 9.52 5.12 10.84
CA ALA A 140 10.61 4.71 9.95
C ALA A 140 11.59 5.85 9.60
N ARG A 141 11.47 7.03 10.23
CA ARG A 141 12.37 8.16 9.94
C ARG A 141 13.84 7.78 10.12
N GLY A 142 14.63 7.98 9.06
CA GLY A 142 16.05 7.66 8.99
C GLY A 142 16.36 6.36 8.25
N PHE A 143 15.35 5.54 7.93
CA PHE A 143 15.53 4.35 7.10
C PHE A 143 15.72 4.68 5.62
N ASP A 144 15.15 5.77 5.12
CA ASP A 144 15.44 6.33 3.80
C ASP A 144 16.94 6.56 3.58
N VAL A 145 17.56 7.31 4.50
CA VAL A 145 19.00 7.61 4.42
C VAL A 145 19.85 6.34 4.57
N ALA A 146 19.34 5.34 5.30
CA ALA A 146 20.00 4.06 5.45
C ALA A 146 19.88 3.19 4.19
N ALA A 147 18.70 3.12 3.56
CA ALA A 147 18.45 2.34 2.36
C ALA A 147 19.26 2.86 1.16
N ASP A 148 19.40 4.18 1.03
CA ASP A 148 20.19 4.82 -0.03
C ASP A 148 21.72 4.69 0.17
N ARG A 149 22.17 4.32 1.36
CA ARG A 149 23.60 4.22 1.66
C ARG A 149 24.19 3.01 0.94
N LYS A 150 25.27 3.22 0.18
CA LYS A 150 26.00 2.09 -0.42
C LYS A 150 26.55 1.16 0.66
N PRO A 151 26.32 -0.17 0.56
CA PRO A 151 26.91 -1.14 1.46
C PRO A 151 28.44 -1.00 1.49
N ASP A 152 29.03 -0.82 2.68
CA ASP A 152 30.49 -0.85 2.83
C ASP A 152 30.94 -2.31 2.77
N SER A 153 31.39 -2.73 1.59
CA SER A 153 31.86 -4.10 1.32
C SER A 153 33.03 -4.54 2.21
N ARG A 154 33.74 -3.61 2.87
CA ARG A 154 34.79 -3.93 3.84
C ARG A 154 34.24 -4.31 5.21
N ARG A 155 32.98 -3.97 5.50
CA ARG A 155 32.34 -4.19 6.81
C ARG A 155 31.33 -5.34 6.80
N LEU A 156 30.85 -5.73 5.63
CA LEU A 156 29.78 -6.69 5.47
C LEU A 156 30.36 -8.05 5.08
N LYS A 157 30.01 -9.09 5.84
CA LYS A 157 30.48 -10.46 5.55
C LYS A 157 29.62 -11.13 4.46
N ASP A 158 28.39 -10.67 4.29
CA ASP A 158 27.39 -11.18 3.35
C ASP A 158 26.81 -10.03 2.50
N ALA A 159 27.52 -9.69 1.41
CA ALA A 159 27.14 -8.59 0.53
C ALA A 159 25.92 -8.89 -0.37
N GLU A 160 25.55 -10.15 -0.57
CA GLU A 160 24.33 -10.48 -1.32
C GLU A 160 23.10 -10.44 -0.41
N GLY A 161 23.19 -11.01 0.79
CA GLY A 161 22.09 -10.99 1.75
C GLY A 161 21.80 -9.59 2.30
N ILE A 162 22.78 -8.68 2.34
CA ILE A 162 22.51 -7.29 2.74
C ILE A 162 21.60 -6.58 1.73
N ASN A 163 21.76 -6.80 0.42
CA ASN A 163 20.95 -6.10 -0.59
C ASN A 163 19.47 -6.44 -0.45
N LEU A 164 19.15 -7.72 -0.22
CA LEU A 164 17.78 -8.14 0.06
C LEU A 164 17.22 -7.44 1.32
N ARG A 165 18.03 -7.34 2.38
CA ARG A 165 17.61 -6.68 3.62
C ARG A 165 17.46 -5.17 3.46
N LEU A 166 18.25 -4.53 2.61
CA LEU A 166 18.09 -3.10 2.28
C LEU A 166 16.82 -2.85 1.48
N TYR A 167 16.48 -3.75 0.55
CA TYR A 167 15.19 -3.71 -0.13
C TYR A 167 14.02 -3.82 0.88
N MET A 168 14.09 -4.76 1.82
CA MET A 168 13.06 -4.89 2.87
C MET A 168 12.99 -3.66 3.79
N LEU A 169 14.14 -3.04 4.10
CA LEU A 169 14.18 -1.80 4.87
C LEU A 169 13.49 -0.64 4.13
N ASP A 170 13.68 -0.57 2.82
CA ASP A 170 13.04 0.40 1.94
C ASP A 170 11.52 0.19 1.90
N GLU A 171 11.06 -1.06 1.80
CA GLU A 171 9.63 -1.40 1.90
C GLU A 171 9.03 -1.02 3.26
N ILE A 172 9.73 -1.31 4.36
CA ILE A 172 9.32 -0.89 5.71
C ILE A 172 9.21 0.64 5.78
N TYR A 173 10.19 1.36 5.22
CA TYR A 173 10.17 2.81 5.16
C TYR A 173 8.94 3.34 4.42
N TYR A 174 8.72 2.92 3.17
CA TYR A 174 7.60 3.42 2.38
C TYR A 174 6.25 3.07 3.01
N ARG A 175 6.07 1.84 3.50
CA ARG A 175 4.84 1.40 4.16
C ARG A 175 4.51 2.26 5.38
N TRP A 176 5.48 2.50 6.26
CA TRP A 176 5.27 3.32 7.45
C TRP A 176 5.12 4.81 7.12
N GLN A 177 5.79 5.26 6.07
CA GLN A 177 5.66 6.63 5.59
C GLN A 177 4.25 6.89 5.06
N GLU A 178 3.72 5.99 4.25
CA GLU A 178 2.34 6.05 3.73
C GLU A 178 1.31 6.01 4.88
N ARG A 179 1.45 5.03 5.79
CA ARG A 179 0.59 4.90 6.98
C ARG A 179 0.58 6.18 7.82
N HIS A 180 1.75 6.71 8.16
CA HIS A 180 1.86 7.95 8.93
C HIS A 180 1.29 9.16 8.18
N THR A 181 1.48 9.24 6.86
CA THR A 181 0.92 10.34 6.05
C THR A 181 -0.59 10.31 6.09
N THR A 182 -1.17 9.14 5.85
CA THR A 182 -2.62 8.93 5.92
C THR A 182 -3.15 9.30 7.30
N ALA A 183 -2.50 8.86 8.38
CA ALA A 183 -2.87 9.21 9.74
C ALA A 183 -2.82 10.73 10.02
N GLU A 184 -1.78 11.43 9.57
CA GLU A 184 -1.68 12.90 9.72
C GLU A 184 -2.75 13.64 8.93
N LEU A 185 -3.09 13.19 7.72
CA LEU A 185 -4.12 13.81 6.89
C LEU A 185 -5.52 13.62 7.51
N LEU A 186 -5.84 12.39 7.96
CA LEU A 186 -7.10 12.10 8.66
C LEU A 186 -7.20 12.90 9.97
N HIS A 187 -6.09 13.02 10.71
CA HIS A 187 -6.06 13.78 11.95
C HIS A 187 -6.29 15.27 11.69
N ALA A 188 -5.66 15.84 10.67
CA ALA A 188 -5.86 17.23 10.26
C ALA A 188 -7.33 17.52 9.91
N ASP A 189 -7.98 16.62 9.17
CA ASP A 189 -9.38 16.75 8.82
C ASP A 189 -10.29 16.68 10.06
N CYS A 190 -10.04 15.72 10.97
CA CYS A 190 -10.77 15.65 12.24
C CYS A 190 -10.64 16.94 13.05
N MET A 191 -9.42 17.46 13.19
CA MET A 191 -9.16 18.72 13.92
C MET A 191 -9.94 19.88 13.31
N LEU A 192 -9.84 20.06 11.98
CA LEU A 192 -10.53 21.14 11.26
C LEU A 192 -12.05 21.00 11.26
N ALA A 193 -12.60 19.80 11.43
CA ALA A 193 -14.05 19.62 11.55
C ALA A 193 -14.56 19.87 12.97
N THR A 194 -13.75 19.56 13.99
CA THR A 194 -14.15 19.75 15.39
C THR A 194 -14.02 21.18 15.89
N ASP A 195 -13.04 21.93 15.38
CA ASP A 195 -12.70 23.25 15.89
C ASP A 195 -12.26 24.18 14.76
N ASP A 196 -12.94 25.33 14.65
CA ASP A 196 -12.70 26.34 13.63
C ASP A 196 -11.80 27.50 14.13
N THR A 197 -11.12 27.31 15.26
CA THR A 197 -10.19 28.31 15.79
C THR A 197 -8.94 28.46 14.92
N GLU A 198 -8.39 29.68 14.93
CA GLU A 198 -7.11 29.98 14.30
C GLU A 198 -5.96 29.16 14.92
N GLU A 199 -6.01 28.88 16.23
CA GLU A 199 -5.07 28.03 16.94
C GLU A 199 -5.03 26.61 16.37
N THR A 200 -6.19 25.98 16.17
CA THR A 200 -6.32 24.64 15.59
C THR A 200 -5.80 24.62 14.16
N ALA A 201 -6.15 25.62 13.35
CA ALA A 201 -5.62 25.77 12.01
C ALA A 201 -4.09 25.91 11.98
N ARG A 202 -3.50 26.71 12.87
CA ARG A 202 -2.03 26.83 13.00
C ARG A 202 -1.37 25.52 13.45
N ALA A 203 -2.02 24.74 14.32
CA ALA A 203 -1.54 23.43 14.74
C ALA A 203 -1.49 22.45 13.56
N VAL A 204 -2.55 22.38 12.75
CA VAL A 204 -2.61 21.57 11.53
C VAL A 204 -1.51 21.96 10.54
N LEU A 205 -1.35 23.26 10.27
CA LEU A 205 -0.30 23.75 9.38
C LEU A 205 1.10 23.39 9.87
N LYS A 206 1.34 23.39 11.19
CA LYS A 206 2.64 23.02 11.76
C LYS A 206 2.92 21.53 11.55
N ARG A 207 1.91 20.67 11.74
CA ARG A 207 2.05 19.21 11.56
C ARG A 207 2.30 18.82 10.11
N LEU A 208 1.48 19.35 9.19
CA LEU A 208 1.57 19.00 7.77
C LEU A 208 2.79 19.60 7.06
N ALA A 209 3.45 20.61 7.65
CA ALA A 209 4.66 21.20 7.08
C ALA A 209 5.81 20.20 6.88
N ASP A 210 5.92 19.17 7.71
CA ASP A 210 6.95 18.14 7.53
C ASP A 210 6.55 17.11 6.47
N VAL A 211 5.26 16.94 6.20
CA VAL A 211 4.75 16.10 5.10
C VAL A 211 5.05 16.77 3.76
N THR A 212 4.82 18.08 3.64
CA THR A 212 5.06 18.82 2.38
C THR A 212 6.55 18.96 2.00
N ARG A 213 7.47 18.85 2.96
CA ARG A 213 8.92 18.96 2.73
C ARG A 213 9.57 17.69 2.18
N ARG A 214 8.80 16.60 2.04
CA ARG A 214 9.32 15.33 1.53
C ARG A 214 9.65 15.46 0.04
N PRO A 215 10.55 14.63 -0.51
CA PRO A 215 10.88 14.66 -1.94
C PRO A 215 9.65 14.43 -2.82
N ASP A 216 8.73 13.60 -2.34
CA ASP A 216 7.47 13.32 -3.01
C ASP A 216 6.29 13.33 -2.00
N PRO A 217 5.73 14.50 -1.68
CA PRO A 217 4.62 14.59 -0.75
C PRO A 217 3.33 14.08 -1.40
N ASP A 218 2.47 13.45 -0.61
CA ASP A 218 1.12 13.06 -1.01
C ASP A 218 0.29 14.29 -1.43
N ALA A 219 -0.25 14.30 -2.65
CA ALA A 219 -0.98 15.44 -3.20
C ALA A 219 -2.13 15.94 -2.31
N ARG A 220 -2.76 15.03 -1.53
CA ARG A 220 -3.87 15.33 -0.62
C ARG A 220 -3.48 16.32 0.50
N VAL A 221 -2.19 16.43 0.83
CA VAL A 221 -1.68 17.36 1.84
C VAL A 221 -1.96 18.81 1.48
N TRP A 222 -1.92 19.15 0.19
CA TRP A 222 -2.02 20.54 -0.26
C TRP A 222 -3.41 21.11 -0.05
N GLN A 223 -4.46 20.32 -0.30
CA GLN A 223 -5.85 20.69 0.00
C GLN A 223 -6.01 21.05 1.49
N ARG A 224 -5.49 20.22 2.40
CA ARG A 224 -5.61 20.41 3.85
C ARG A 224 -4.78 21.59 4.35
N MET A 225 -3.60 21.80 3.77
CA MET A 225 -2.78 22.99 4.03
C MET A 225 -3.50 24.28 3.61
N LEU A 226 -4.15 24.29 2.44
CA LEU A 226 -4.92 25.43 1.94
C LEU A 226 -6.18 25.69 2.78
N LEU A 227 -6.90 24.63 3.15
CA LEU A 227 -8.07 24.73 4.02
C LEU A 227 -7.68 25.29 5.40
N ALA A 228 -6.62 24.77 6.01
CA ALA A 228 -6.14 25.26 7.30
C ALA A 228 -5.69 26.73 7.21
N VAL A 229 -4.89 27.11 6.21
CA VAL A 229 -4.41 28.51 6.12
C VAL A 229 -5.53 29.50 5.85
N SER A 230 -6.60 29.12 5.13
CA SER A 230 -7.77 29.99 4.93
C SER A 230 -8.47 30.39 6.24
N ARG A 231 -8.25 29.64 7.33
CA ARG A 231 -8.78 29.93 8.68
C ARG A 231 -7.84 30.78 9.54
N THR A 232 -6.63 31.10 9.07
CA THR A 232 -5.60 31.81 9.86
C THR A 232 -5.51 33.31 9.64
N ASN A 233 -6.40 33.92 8.84
CA ASN A 233 -6.33 35.33 8.41
C ASN A 233 -4.94 35.79 7.84
N ASP A 234 -4.01 34.87 7.60
CA ASP A 234 -2.66 35.14 7.12
C ASP A 234 -2.61 34.99 5.59
N GLN A 235 -3.05 36.05 4.91
CA GLN A 235 -3.10 36.09 3.45
C GLN A 235 -1.74 35.82 2.80
N ARG A 236 -0.65 36.29 3.43
CA ARG A 236 0.71 36.08 2.90
C ARG A 236 1.06 34.60 2.90
N ARG A 237 0.77 33.91 4.00
CA ARG A 237 0.99 32.47 4.11
C ARG A 237 0.07 31.69 3.18
N HIS A 238 -1.19 32.13 2.99
CA HIS A 238 -2.12 31.50 2.05
C HIS A 238 -1.59 31.58 0.61
N THR A 239 -1.19 32.77 0.16
CA THR A 239 -0.56 32.94 -1.16
C THR A 239 0.70 32.11 -1.33
N ARG A 240 1.53 32.01 -0.30
CA ARG A 240 2.73 31.15 -0.37
C ARG A 240 2.36 29.68 -0.55
N ILE A 241 1.47 29.14 0.28
CA ILE A 241 1.04 27.73 0.19
C ILE A 241 0.37 27.45 -1.17
N TRP A 242 -0.42 28.39 -1.69
CA TRP A 242 -1.03 28.29 -3.01
C TRP A 242 0.01 28.18 -4.13
N ASN A 243 1.04 29.02 -4.10
CA ASN A 243 2.12 28.99 -5.08
C ASN A 243 2.93 27.68 -4.99
N ASP A 244 3.21 27.21 -3.77
CA ASP A 244 3.91 25.94 -3.55
C ASP A 244 3.07 24.75 -4.07
N THR A 245 1.75 24.79 -3.84
CA THR A 245 0.77 23.82 -4.37
C THR A 245 0.74 23.81 -5.89
N SER A 246 0.63 25.00 -6.51
CA SER A 246 0.57 25.13 -7.97
C SER A 246 1.84 24.60 -8.64
N LYS A 247 3.01 24.92 -8.09
CA LYS A 247 4.30 24.39 -8.55
C LYS A 247 4.40 22.87 -8.43
N TYR A 248 3.84 22.29 -7.37
CA TYR A 248 3.83 20.84 -7.18
C TYR A 248 3.06 20.14 -8.31
N PHE A 249 1.83 20.60 -8.63
CA PHE A 249 1.02 20.00 -9.70
C PHE A 249 1.61 20.29 -11.10
N GLU A 250 2.12 21.51 -11.32
CA GLU A 250 2.79 21.87 -12.59
C GLU A 250 4.02 21.00 -12.86
N ALA A 251 4.86 20.75 -11.85
CA ALA A 251 6.06 19.92 -11.99
C ALA A 251 5.76 18.46 -12.36
N ARG A 252 4.51 18.02 -12.21
CA ARG A 252 4.04 16.65 -12.51
C ARG A 252 3.18 16.56 -13.76
N ASP A 253 2.93 17.69 -14.43
CA ASP A 253 1.99 17.78 -15.55
C ASP A 253 0.57 17.30 -15.15
N GLU A 254 0.17 17.60 -13.91
CA GLU A 254 -1.12 17.22 -13.34
C GLU A 254 -2.05 18.44 -13.21
N ASP A 255 -3.33 18.24 -13.49
CA ASP A 255 -4.36 19.26 -13.26
C ASP A 255 -4.60 19.49 -11.77
N LEU A 256 -4.71 20.76 -11.35
CA LEU A 256 -5.13 21.10 -9.99
C LEU A 256 -6.54 20.55 -9.72
N PRO A 257 -6.76 19.78 -8.64
CA PRO A 257 -8.09 19.31 -8.26
C PRO A 257 -9.08 20.46 -8.04
N LYS A 258 -10.37 20.25 -8.31
CA LYS A 258 -11.40 21.31 -8.20
C LYS A 258 -11.49 21.88 -6.78
N GLU A 259 -11.35 21.01 -5.79
CA GLU A 259 -11.37 21.32 -4.36
C GLU A 259 -10.19 22.22 -4.00
N VAL A 260 -9.01 21.95 -4.57
CA VAL A 260 -7.83 22.80 -4.42
C VAL A 260 -8.09 24.15 -5.08
N ARG A 261 -8.59 24.19 -6.32
CA ARG A 261 -8.90 25.44 -7.04
C ARG A 261 -9.88 26.34 -6.27
N SER A 262 -10.87 25.76 -5.60
CA SER A 262 -11.84 26.51 -4.79
C SER A 262 -11.22 27.25 -3.60
N LEU A 263 -10.01 26.86 -3.18
CA LEU A 263 -9.26 27.43 -2.07
C LEU A 263 -8.21 28.47 -2.51
N GLU A 264 -8.28 28.95 -3.76
CA GLU A 264 -7.40 30.01 -4.25
C GLU A 264 -7.52 31.27 -3.37
N PRO A 265 -6.40 31.88 -2.94
CA PRO A 265 -6.42 33.11 -2.16
C PRO A 265 -7.09 34.23 -2.95
N LYS A 266 -8.29 34.63 -2.52
CA LYS A 266 -9.01 35.77 -3.13
C LYS A 266 -8.14 37.01 -3.01
N ALA A 267 -7.89 37.69 -4.14
CA ALA A 267 -7.19 38.97 -4.15
C ALA A 267 -7.87 39.89 -3.12
N ALA A 268 -7.07 40.48 -2.22
CA ALA A 268 -7.58 41.43 -1.24
C ALA A 268 -8.27 42.55 -2.02
N SER A 269 -9.61 42.52 -2.05
CA SER A 269 -10.39 43.57 -2.68
C SER A 269 -9.93 44.88 -2.04
N PRO A 270 -9.49 45.89 -2.83
CA PRO A 270 -8.94 47.11 -2.27
C PRO A 270 -9.96 47.67 -1.30
N ARG A 271 -9.56 47.83 -0.03
CA ARG A 271 -10.40 48.30 1.08
C ARG A 271 -11.30 49.45 0.61
N ALA A 272 -12.55 49.14 0.26
CA ALA A 272 -13.58 50.13 0.09
C ALA A 272 -13.83 50.71 1.49
N GLY A 273 -13.54 52.01 1.62
CA GLY A 273 -13.79 52.75 2.84
C GLY A 273 -15.23 52.58 3.30
N ARG A 274 -15.41 52.64 4.62
CA ARG A 274 -16.67 52.82 5.34
C ARG A 274 -17.76 53.42 4.44
N SER A 275 -18.64 52.58 3.90
CA SER A 275 -19.93 53.01 3.40
C SER A 275 -21.02 52.43 4.30
N ARG A 276 -21.93 53.33 4.65
CA ARG A 276 -23.05 53.15 5.57
C ARG A 276 -23.98 52.03 5.14
N ARG A 277 -24.67 51.48 6.14
CA ARG A 277 -25.99 50.84 6.07
C ARG A 277 -26.75 51.19 4.79
N SER A 278 -26.99 50.19 3.96
CA SER A 278 -28.25 50.06 3.23
C SER A 278 -28.65 48.60 3.33
N GLY A 279 -29.85 48.38 3.86
CA GLY A 279 -30.50 47.08 3.79
C GLY A 279 -30.83 46.80 2.34
N ALA A 280 -30.50 45.60 1.90
CA ALA A 280 -31.01 45.02 0.66
C ALA A 280 -31.29 43.55 0.94
N GLN A 281 -32.41 43.13 0.40
CA GLN A 281 -33.13 41.89 0.65
C GLN A 281 -32.24 40.64 0.54
N ILE A 282 -32.51 39.69 1.43
CA ILE A 282 -32.17 38.29 1.24
C ILE A 282 -33.04 37.83 0.05
N ASP A 283 -32.41 37.73 -1.11
CA ASP A 283 -32.95 36.98 -2.24
C ASP A 283 -32.87 35.49 -1.88
N ASP A 284 -34.05 34.91 -1.75
CA ASP A 284 -34.30 33.49 -1.60
C ASP A 284 -34.25 32.86 -3.00
N GLY A 285 -33.32 31.93 -3.22
CA GLY A 285 -33.08 31.28 -4.50
C GLY A 285 -31.59 31.32 -4.85
N THR A 286 -30.86 30.21 -4.96
CA THR A 286 -31.28 28.89 -5.41
C THR A 286 -30.26 27.92 -4.82
N LEU A 287 -30.72 26.98 -4.00
CA LEU A 287 -29.91 25.82 -3.62
C LEU A 287 -29.42 25.16 -4.92
N PRO A 288 -28.13 24.82 -5.08
CA PRO A 288 -27.73 23.95 -6.16
C PRO A 288 -28.52 22.65 -6.01
N SER A 289 -29.21 22.27 -7.08
CA SER A 289 -30.00 21.05 -7.16
C SER A 289 -29.22 19.88 -6.55
N PRO A 290 -29.89 19.00 -5.78
CA PRO A 290 -29.23 17.82 -5.28
C PRO A 290 -28.72 17.02 -6.49
N ILE A 291 -27.45 16.61 -6.43
CA ILE A 291 -26.92 15.51 -7.24
C ILE A 291 -27.64 14.25 -6.72
N THR A 292 -28.92 14.10 -7.02
CA THR A 292 -29.75 12.95 -6.67
C THR A 292 -30.42 12.50 -7.95
N ASP A 293 -30.02 11.33 -8.44
CA ASP A 293 -30.83 10.10 -8.39
C ASP A 293 -30.19 9.06 -9.32
N GLU A 294 -29.64 9.50 -10.47
CA GLU A 294 -29.14 8.61 -11.52
C GLU A 294 -27.87 7.82 -11.11
N THR A 295 -26.88 8.46 -10.50
CA THR A 295 -25.64 7.79 -10.06
C THR A 295 -25.93 6.80 -8.92
N SER A 296 -26.84 7.17 -8.01
CA SER A 296 -27.29 6.31 -6.92
C SER A 296 -28.15 5.16 -7.43
N GLN A 297 -28.97 5.38 -8.45
CA GLN A 297 -29.76 4.34 -9.11
C GLN A 297 -28.86 3.36 -9.89
N LEU A 298 -27.85 3.88 -10.61
CA LEU A 298 -26.87 3.05 -11.31
C LEU A 298 -26.05 2.20 -10.32
N ALA A 299 -25.58 2.79 -9.22
CA ALA A 299 -24.88 2.05 -8.17
C ALA A 299 -25.74 0.90 -7.62
N ARG A 300 -27.02 1.16 -7.32
CA ARG A 300 -27.96 0.12 -6.86
C ARG A 300 -28.18 -0.97 -7.91
N ILE A 301 -28.23 -0.62 -9.19
CA ILE A 301 -28.34 -1.62 -10.28
C ILE A 301 -27.06 -2.45 -10.37
N ILE A 302 -25.88 -1.83 -10.29
CA ILE A 302 -24.57 -2.49 -10.34
C ILE A 302 -24.41 -3.47 -9.15
N GLU A 303 -24.78 -3.05 -7.94
CA GLU A 303 -24.78 -3.89 -6.75
C GLU A 303 -25.75 -5.08 -6.87
N GLN A 304 -26.91 -4.89 -7.50
CA GLN A 304 -27.85 -6.00 -7.76
C GLN A 304 -27.23 -7.09 -8.65
N PHE A 305 -26.31 -6.73 -9.54
CA PHE A 305 -25.54 -7.68 -10.35
C PHE A 305 -24.34 -8.32 -9.62
N GLY A 306 -24.13 -7.97 -8.35
CA GLY A 306 -23.04 -8.45 -7.53
C GLY A 306 -21.69 -7.86 -7.93
N ILE A 307 -21.66 -6.80 -8.74
CA ILE A 307 -20.44 -6.03 -8.92
C ILE A 307 -20.34 -5.20 -7.64
N ALA A 308 -19.50 -5.64 -6.70
CA ALA A 308 -19.12 -4.77 -5.59
C ALA A 308 -18.60 -3.48 -6.23
N ALA A 309 -18.97 -2.31 -5.71
CA ALA A 309 -18.50 -1.04 -6.22
C ALA A 309 -17.30 -0.52 -5.41
N PRO A 310 -16.08 -1.06 -5.57
CA PRO A 310 -14.87 -0.36 -5.18
C PRO A 310 -14.37 0.49 -6.34
N SER A 311 -14.05 1.75 -6.04
CA SER A 311 -13.16 2.55 -6.88
C SER A 311 -11.84 1.81 -7.10
N ALA A 312 -11.08 2.12 -8.16
CA ALA A 312 -9.77 1.50 -8.42
C ALA A 312 -8.79 1.55 -7.21
N LEU A 313 -9.03 2.46 -6.24
CA LEU A 313 -8.32 2.60 -4.95
C LEU A 313 -8.70 1.52 -3.92
N GLU A 314 -9.93 1.01 -3.93
CA GLU A 314 -10.40 0.03 -2.94
C GLU A 314 -9.96 -1.41 -3.25
N LEU A 315 -9.64 -1.70 -4.51
CA LEU A 315 -9.03 -2.97 -4.95
C LEU A 315 -7.66 -3.23 -4.31
N GLY A 316 -6.95 -2.18 -3.91
CA GLY A 316 -5.69 -2.30 -3.14
C GLY A 316 -5.89 -2.99 -1.78
N GLY A 317 -7.09 -2.96 -1.21
CA GLY A 317 -7.39 -3.58 0.10
C GLY A 317 -7.93 -5.01 0.04
N VAL A 318 -8.36 -5.50 -1.13
CA VAL A 318 -8.94 -6.85 -1.27
C VAL A 318 -7.85 -7.93 -1.35
N GLY A 319 -6.58 -7.54 -1.49
CA GLY A 319 -5.46 -8.49 -1.57
C GLY A 319 -5.58 -9.38 -2.80
N LEU A 320 -5.76 -8.78 -3.99
CA LEU A 320 -5.85 -9.51 -5.26
C LEU A 320 -4.52 -9.60 -6.00
N ARG A 321 -3.41 -9.23 -5.35
CA ARG A 321 -2.08 -9.48 -5.90
C ARG A 321 -1.83 -10.99 -5.89
N PRO A 322 -1.07 -11.55 -6.85
CA PRO A 322 -0.80 -12.98 -6.93
C PRO A 322 -0.36 -13.62 -5.61
N ILE A 323 0.50 -12.93 -4.86
CA ILE A 323 1.00 -13.39 -3.57
C ILE A 323 -0.11 -13.49 -2.51
N ASP A 324 -1.04 -12.55 -2.51
CA ASP A 324 -2.17 -12.54 -1.59
C ASP A 324 -3.16 -13.65 -1.98
N CYS A 325 -3.41 -13.82 -3.29
CA CYS A 325 -4.21 -14.91 -3.83
C CYS A 325 -3.64 -16.29 -3.46
N THR A 326 -2.33 -16.50 -3.59
CA THR A 326 -1.68 -17.78 -3.23
C THR A 326 -1.64 -18.02 -1.72
N LYS A 327 -1.62 -16.95 -0.90
CA LYS A 327 -1.75 -17.06 0.56
C LYS A 327 -3.18 -17.42 0.96
N ARG A 328 -4.17 -16.84 0.29
CA ARG A 328 -5.60 -17.04 0.60
C ARG A 328 -6.17 -18.37 0.12
N ALA A 329 -5.78 -18.85 -1.06
CA ALA A 329 -6.40 -20.02 -1.65
C ALA A 329 -6.12 -21.29 -0.81
N ASP A 330 -7.17 -21.92 -0.30
CA ASP A 330 -7.08 -23.09 0.59
C ASP A 330 -7.20 -24.42 -0.17
N SER A 331 -8.01 -24.43 -1.23
CA SER A 331 -8.36 -25.64 -1.99
C SER A 331 -8.30 -25.45 -3.50
N SER A 332 -8.62 -24.28 -4.03
CA SER A 332 -8.58 -24.06 -5.47
C SER A 332 -8.19 -22.65 -5.88
N LEU A 333 -7.48 -22.56 -7.00
CA LEU A 333 -7.16 -21.31 -7.68
C LEU A 333 -7.23 -21.50 -9.19
N ASP A 334 -8.16 -20.80 -9.83
CA ASP A 334 -8.37 -20.85 -11.27
C ASP A 334 -8.10 -19.47 -11.88
N PHE A 335 -7.12 -19.37 -12.76
CA PHE A 335 -6.68 -18.11 -13.36
C PHE A 335 -6.76 -18.20 -14.89
N ALA A 336 -7.44 -17.23 -15.51
CA ALA A 336 -7.42 -16.99 -16.94
C ALA A 336 -6.79 -15.62 -17.24
N GLY A 337 -5.82 -15.58 -18.13
CA GLY A 337 -5.21 -14.32 -18.55
C GLY A 337 -4.28 -14.46 -19.76
N VAL A 338 -3.71 -13.33 -20.18
CA VAL A 338 -2.80 -13.25 -21.32
C VAL A 338 -1.58 -14.16 -21.15
N LEU A 339 -0.88 -14.05 -20.01
CA LEU A 339 0.27 -14.87 -19.62
C LEU A 339 0.26 -15.03 -18.08
N ALA A 340 1.28 -15.69 -17.54
CA ALA A 340 1.44 -15.88 -16.09
C ALA A 340 2.65 -15.13 -15.49
N GLY A 341 3.21 -14.14 -16.20
CA GLY A 341 4.47 -13.48 -15.79
C GLY A 341 4.46 -12.98 -14.35
N LYS A 342 3.35 -12.45 -13.89
CA LYS A 342 3.22 -11.90 -12.54
C LYS A 342 3.17 -12.96 -11.43
N TRP A 343 2.89 -14.21 -11.78
CA TRP A 343 2.89 -15.33 -10.85
C TRP A 343 4.26 -15.98 -10.68
N VAL A 344 5.14 -15.87 -11.69
CA VAL A 344 6.37 -16.67 -11.77
C VAL A 344 7.67 -15.88 -12.00
N ASN A 345 7.58 -14.58 -12.32
CA ASN A 345 8.77 -13.75 -12.53
C ASN A 345 9.23 -13.02 -11.27
N ASN A 346 8.31 -12.68 -10.35
CA ASN A 346 8.66 -12.16 -9.04
C ASN A 346 9.02 -13.34 -8.10
N ARG A 347 10.18 -13.27 -7.44
CA ARG A 347 10.70 -14.35 -6.59
C ARG A 347 9.78 -14.66 -5.42
N GLU A 348 9.30 -13.64 -4.72
CA GLU A 348 8.45 -13.80 -3.54
C GLU A 348 7.10 -14.43 -3.91
N THR A 349 6.44 -13.89 -4.94
CA THR A 349 5.19 -14.44 -5.48
C THR A 349 5.39 -15.88 -5.92
N PHE A 350 6.49 -16.18 -6.63
CA PHE A 350 6.78 -17.52 -7.08
C PHE A 350 6.98 -18.50 -5.93
N GLN A 351 7.67 -18.09 -4.85
CA GLN A 351 7.80 -18.92 -3.64
C GLN A 351 6.44 -19.13 -2.96
N SER A 352 5.58 -18.11 -2.92
CA SER A 352 4.23 -18.25 -2.38
C SER A 352 3.36 -19.20 -3.21
N LEU A 353 3.46 -19.14 -4.55
CA LEU A 353 2.83 -20.10 -5.46
C LEU A 353 3.32 -21.53 -5.18
N LEU A 354 4.62 -21.74 -5.03
CA LEU A 354 5.18 -23.05 -4.68
C LEU A 354 4.67 -23.56 -3.33
N ALA A 355 4.56 -22.69 -2.33
CA ALA A 355 4.03 -23.03 -1.02
C ALA A 355 2.54 -23.42 -1.09
N MET A 356 1.74 -22.69 -1.88
CA MET A 356 0.34 -23.01 -2.14
C MET A 356 0.18 -24.37 -2.84
N LEU A 357 0.96 -24.63 -3.89
CA LEU A 357 0.90 -25.92 -4.61
C LEU A 357 1.28 -27.11 -3.72
N LYS A 358 2.31 -26.96 -2.88
CA LYS A 358 2.66 -27.96 -1.86
C LYS A 358 1.51 -28.17 -0.88
N ARG A 359 0.90 -27.08 -0.39
CA ARG A 359 -0.26 -27.15 0.52
C ARG A 359 -1.43 -27.89 -0.13
N PHE A 360 -1.77 -27.59 -1.37
CA PHE A 360 -2.83 -28.29 -2.11
C PHE A 360 -2.54 -29.78 -2.22
N GLN A 361 -1.31 -30.15 -2.58
CA GLN A 361 -0.91 -31.54 -2.73
C GLN A 361 -0.88 -32.31 -1.40
N GLU A 362 -0.49 -31.67 -0.29
CA GLU A 362 -0.32 -32.33 1.01
C GLU A 362 -1.60 -32.35 1.85
N ARG A 363 -2.43 -31.31 1.76
CA ARG A 363 -3.51 -31.06 2.73
C ARG A 363 -4.91 -31.05 2.14
N SER A 364 -5.04 -30.90 0.82
CA SER A 364 -6.32 -30.76 0.15
C SER A 364 -6.51 -31.92 -0.82
N PRO A 365 -7.29 -32.96 -0.48
CA PRO A 365 -7.45 -34.16 -1.33
C PRO A 365 -8.01 -33.84 -2.73
N ASN A 366 -8.69 -32.70 -2.88
CA ASN A 366 -9.18 -32.17 -4.16
C ASN A 366 -8.53 -30.83 -4.53
N GLY A 367 -7.32 -30.56 -4.00
CA GLY A 367 -6.57 -29.34 -4.23
C GLY A 367 -6.27 -29.16 -5.72
N ARG A 368 -6.61 -28.00 -6.30
CA ARG A 368 -6.40 -27.74 -7.74
C ARG A 368 -5.93 -26.32 -8.03
N ALA A 369 -5.03 -26.18 -8.99
CA ALA A 369 -4.64 -24.90 -9.55
C ALA A 369 -4.75 -24.99 -11.08
N ARG A 370 -5.61 -24.17 -11.70
CA ARG A 370 -5.83 -24.19 -13.16
C ARG A 370 -5.39 -22.86 -13.76
N PHE A 371 -4.43 -22.91 -14.68
CA PHE A 371 -3.91 -21.74 -15.38
C PHE A 371 -4.25 -21.83 -16.86
N LEU A 372 -5.16 -20.95 -17.29
CA LEU A 372 -5.53 -20.74 -18.67
C LEU A 372 -4.76 -19.53 -19.23
N VAL A 373 -3.85 -19.77 -20.16
CA VAL A 373 -2.94 -18.76 -20.72
C VAL A 373 -2.87 -18.86 -22.23
N ILE A 374 -2.46 -17.79 -22.92
CA ILE A 374 -2.24 -17.87 -24.37
C ILE A 374 -1.12 -18.87 -24.66
N ASP A 375 -1.35 -19.76 -25.63
CA ASP A 375 -0.30 -20.67 -26.09
C ASP A 375 0.79 -19.89 -26.84
N PRO A 376 2.06 -19.92 -26.39
CA PRO A 376 3.18 -19.27 -27.08
C PRO A 376 3.36 -19.66 -28.55
N ASP A 377 2.85 -20.82 -28.95
CA ASP A 377 2.97 -21.34 -30.31
C ASP A 377 1.74 -20.98 -31.20
N SER A 378 0.78 -20.19 -30.69
CA SER A 378 -0.44 -19.79 -31.41
C SER A 378 -0.34 -18.45 -32.16
N ASP A 379 -1.22 -18.25 -33.14
CA ASP A 379 -1.37 -16.97 -33.85
C ASP A 379 -1.77 -15.82 -32.91
N ALA A 380 -2.55 -16.12 -31.86
CA ALA A 380 -2.91 -15.13 -30.84
C ALA A 380 -1.68 -14.60 -30.09
N TYR A 381 -0.69 -15.44 -29.82
CA TYR A 381 0.57 -15.01 -29.22
C TYR A 381 1.35 -14.08 -30.16
N GLN A 382 1.41 -14.40 -31.46
CA GLN A 382 2.05 -13.53 -32.45
C GLN A 382 1.36 -12.18 -32.53
N ARG A 383 0.01 -12.16 -32.51
CA ARG A 383 -0.76 -10.92 -32.46
C ARG A 383 -0.48 -10.12 -31.18
N LEU A 384 -0.37 -10.78 -30.03
CA LEU A 384 0.01 -10.12 -28.78
C LEU A 384 1.41 -9.49 -28.84
N VAL A 385 2.39 -10.18 -29.43
CA VAL A 385 3.75 -9.67 -29.65
C VAL A 385 3.71 -8.40 -30.50
N GLN A 386 2.91 -8.39 -31.57
CA GLN A 386 2.72 -7.22 -32.43
C GLN A 386 2.09 -6.06 -31.67
N ILE A 387 1.01 -6.31 -30.91
CA ILE A 387 0.33 -5.31 -30.08
C ILE A 387 1.30 -4.66 -29.08
N ARG A 388 2.23 -5.43 -28.52
CA ARG A 388 3.20 -5.01 -27.49
C ARG A 388 4.59 -4.67 -28.03
N ALA A 389 4.70 -4.37 -29.33
CA ALA A 389 5.95 -3.95 -29.97
C ALA A 389 7.16 -4.89 -29.72
N GLY A 390 6.93 -6.20 -29.59
CA GLY A 390 8.00 -7.20 -29.39
C GLY A 390 8.31 -7.56 -27.94
N GLU A 391 7.75 -6.86 -26.94
CA GLU A 391 8.11 -7.02 -25.52
C GLU A 391 7.30 -8.11 -24.80
N VAL A 392 7.25 -9.33 -25.38
CA VAL A 392 6.48 -10.44 -24.81
C VAL A 392 7.33 -11.70 -24.75
N SER A 393 7.59 -12.17 -23.53
CA SER A 393 8.37 -13.38 -23.28
C SER A 393 7.47 -14.58 -22.93
N PRO A 394 7.69 -15.76 -23.56
CA PRO A 394 6.93 -16.97 -23.25
C PRO A 394 7.44 -17.66 -21.97
N ASN A 395 8.51 -17.15 -21.35
CA ASN A 395 9.19 -17.77 -20.22
C ASN A 395 8.26 -18.07 -19.05
N SER A 396 7.24 -17.24 -18.84
CA SER A 396 6.27 -17.45 -17.75
C SER A 396 5.41 -18.70 -17.96
N VAL A 397 4.99 -18.97 -19.20
CA VAL A 397 4.24 -20.17 -19.57
C VAL A 397 5.15 -21.39 -19.46
N ASN A 398 6.41 -21.29 -19.89
CA ASN A 398 7.37 -22.38 -19.78
C ASN A 398 7.61 -22.79 -18.32
N LYS A 399 7.77 -21.81 -17.40
CA LYS A 399 7.89 -22.09 -15.96
C LYS A 399 6.67 -22.81 -15.42
N LEU A 400 5.46 -22.44 -15.82
CA LEU A 400 4.25 -23.15 -15.40
C LEU A 400 4.21 -24.59 -15.92
N ARG A 401 4.59 -24.82 -17.19
CA ARG A 401 4.72 -26.18 -17.76
C ARG A 401 5.72 -27.04 -16.97
N GLU A 402 6.83 -26.46 -16.52
CA GLU A 402 7.80 -27.16 -15.66
C GLU A 402 7.25 -27.46 -14.26
N LEU A 403 6.44 -26.57 -13.69
CA LEU A 403 5.81 -26.78 -12.39
C LEU A 403 4.74 -27.87 -12.44
N GLN A 404 3.97 -27.96 -13.53
CA GLN A 404 2.96 -29.00 -13.71
C GLN A 404 3.57 -30.42 -13.62
N LEU A 405 4.83 -30.61 -14.01
CA LEU A 405 5.54 -31.89 -13.84
C LEU A 405 5.82 -32.24 -12.38
N LYS A 406 5.92 -31.24 -11.50
CA LYS A 406 6.26 -31.40 -10.08
C LYS A 406 5.03 -31.43 -9.18
N PHE A 407 3.96 -30.77 -9.59
CA PHE A 407 2.74 -30.57 -8.82
C PHE A 407 1.55 -31.08 -9.62
N PRO A 408 1.07 -32.32 -9.41
CA PRO A 408 -0.07 -32.88 -10.14
C PRO A 408 -1.37 -32.09 -9.97
N CYS A 409 -1.49 -31.30 -8.89
CA CYS A 409 -2.61 -30.39 -8.67
C CYS A 409 -2.59 -29.15 -9.58
N LEU A 410 -1.49 -28.87 -10.29
CA LEU A 410 -1.37 -27.75 -11.24
C LEU A 410 -1.65 -28.23 -12.66
N GLU A 411 -2.65 -27.64 -13.30
CA GLU A 411 -2.95 -27.82 -14.71
C GLU A 411 -2.76 -26.52 -15.48
N VAL A 412 -2.13 -26.59 -16.65
CA VAL A 412 -1.90 -25.43 -17.52
C VAL A 412 -2.44 -25.71 -18.91
N ARG A 413 -3.37 -24.88 -19.39
CA ARG A 413 -3.97 -25.01 -20.73
C ARG A 413 -3.77 -23.74 -21.55
N GLY A 414 -3.68 -23.95 -22.87
CA GLY A 414 -3.38 -22.96 -23.87
C GLY A 414 -4.64 -22.52 -24.59
N ILE A 415 -4.85 -21.21 -24.70
CA ILE A 415 -5.84 -20.63 -25.62
C ILE A 415 -5.14 -20.06 -26.85
N ASP A 416 -5.87 -20.12 -27.95
CA ASP A 416 -5.48 -19.75 -29.31
C ASP A 416 -6.16 -18.43 -29.77
N HIS A 417 -6.72 -17.67 -28.83
CA HIS A 417 -7.29 -16.34 -29.04
C HIS A 417 -6.87 -15.38 -27.91
N LEU A 418 -7.01 -14.06 -28.14
CA LEU A 418 -6.73 -13.05 -27.13
C LEU A 418 -7.89 -13.01 -26.12
N PRO A 419 -7.64 -13.16 -24.81
CA PRO A 419 -8.70 -13.09 -23.82
C PRO A 419 -9.18 -11.64 -23.68
N ALA A 420 -10.50 -11.44 -23.71
CA ALA A 420 -11.11 -10.14 -23.45
C ALA A 420 -11.02 -9.76 -21.95
N PHE A 421 -11.01 -10.76 -21.08
CA PHE A 421 -11.00 -10.61 -19.63
C PHE A 421 -9.90 -11.45 -19.01
N ARG A 422 -9.30 -10.90 -17.94
CA ARG A 422 -8.63 -11.69 -16.91
C ARG A 422 -9.67 -12.15 -15.92
N VAL A 423 -9.73 -13.44 -15.66
CA VAL A 423 -10.63 -14.03 -14.65
C VAL A 423 -9.77 -14.70 -13.58
N LEU A 424 -10.11 -14.51 -12.32
CA LEU A 424 -9.51 -15.24 -11.20
C LEU A 424 -10.62 -15.73 -10.29
N VAL A 425 -10.63 -17.03 -10.05
CA VAL A 425 -11.50 -17.71 -9.10
C VAL A 425 -10.65 -18.30 -7.98
N ILE A 426 -10.97 -18.00 -6.72
CA ILE A 426 -10.33 -18.61 -5.55
C ILE A 426 -11.42 -19.37 -4.81
N ASP A 427 -11.14 -20.62 -4.41
CA ASP A 427 -12.00 -21.47 -3.57
C ASP A 427 -13.49 -21.57 -3.98
N ASP A 428 -13.79 -21.29 -5.25
CA ASP A 428 -15.13 -21.09 -5.80
C ASP A 428 -15.97 -20.03 -5.03
N ASP A 429 -15.36 -19.23 -4.15
CA ASP A 429 -16.00 -18.22 -3.29
C ASP A 429 -15.73 -16.78 -3.76
N ILE A 430 -14.57 -16.53 -4.36
CA ILE A 430 -14.19 -15.24 -4.92
C ILE A 430 -14.10 -15.38 -6.43
N VAL A 431 -14.81 -14.52 -7.15
CA VAL A 431 -14.65 -14.35 -8.60
C VAL A 431 -14.27 -12.91 -8.87
N THR A 432 -13.15 -12.70 -9.57
CA THR A 432 -12.73 -11.38 -10.01
C THR A 432 -12.53 -11.35 -11.51
N VAL A 433 -12.85 -10.22 -12.11
CA VAL A 433 -12.77 -10.00 -13.55
C VAL A 433 -12.12 -8.66 -13.81
N ALA A 434 -11.15 -8.60 -14.72
CA ALA A 434 -10.61 -7.32 -15.19
C ALA A 434 -10.57 -7.33 -16.72
N PRO A 435 -11.13 -6.33 -17.41
CA PRO A 435 -11.03 -6.24 -18.86
C PRO A 435 -9.57 -6.00 -19.28
N TYR A 436 -9.16 -6.59 -20.39
CA TYR A 436 -7.91 -6.22 -21.04
C TYR A 436 -8.15 -5.08 -22.01
N ASP A 437 -7.49 -3.94 -21.79
CA ASP A 437 -7.36 -2.90 -22.81
C ASP A 437 -6.06 -3.15 -23.61
N LEU A 438 -6.17 -3.97 -24.66
CA LEU A 438 -5.04 -4.30 -25.54
C LEU A 438 -4.84 -3.29 -26.67
N GLU A 439 -5.81 -2.39 -26.91
CA GLU A 439 -5.85 -1.52 -28.09
C GLU A 439 -5.45 -0.06 -27.78
N ASN A 440 -5.58 0.42 -26.54
CA ASN A 440 -5.06 1.75 -26.16
C ASN A 440 -3.56 1.74 -25.87
N GLN A 441 -2.79 2.49 -26.66
CA GLN A 441 -1.36 2.74 -26.42
C GLN A 441 -1.09 3.48 -25.10
N SER A 442 -2.05 4.25 -24.57
CA SER A 442 -1.95 4.91 -23.26
C SER A 442 -1.98 3.92 -22.09
N ALA A 443 -2.76 2.84 -22.20
CA ALA A 443 -2.77 1.73 -21.23
C ALA A 443 -1.49 0.90 -21.31
N GLN A 444 -0.84 0.84 -22.48
CA GLN A 444 0.47 0.18 -22.68
C GLN A 444 1.63 0.94 -22.00
N ALA A 445 1.55 2.28 -21.92
CA ALA A 445 2.51 3.11 -21.18
C ALA A 445 2.29 3.05 -19.66
N SER A 446 1.08 2.69 -19.23
CA SER A 446 0.73 2.59 -17.83
C SER A 446 1.37 1.34 -17.22
N ARG A 447 2.08 1.49 -16.10
CA ARG A 447 2.58 0.39 -15.27
C ARG A 447 1.45 -0.43 -14.63
N LEU A 448 0.18 -0.23 -15.02
CA LEU A 448 -1.04 -0.64 -14.34
C LEU A 448 -1.33 -2.15 -14.38
N GLY A 449 -0.31 -3.00 -14.36
CA GLY A 449 -0.43 -4.45 -14.43
C GLY A 449 -1.57 -5.02 -13.57
N TRP A 450 -1.38 -5.20 -12.26
CA TRP A 450 -2.46 -5.62 -11.34
C TRP A 450 -3.31 -4.46 -10.84
N GLU A 451 -2.92 -3.23 -11.17
CA GLU A 451 -3.62 -2.00 -10.79
C GLU A 451 -4.75 -1.66 -11.77
N ALA A 452 -4.85 -2.37 -12.91
CA ALA A 452 -6.02 -2.30 -13.79
C ALA A 452 -7.28 -2.70 -13.01
N PRO A 453 -8.37 -1.92 -13.10
CA PRO A 453 -9.54 -2.09 -12.26
C PRO A 453 -10.15 -3.49 -12.42
N HIS A 454 -10.10 -4.28 -11.36
CA HIS A 454 -10.86 -5.52 -11.21
C HIS A 454 -12.27 -5.22 -10.71
N MET A 455 -13.24 -5.99 -11.19
CA MET A 455 -14.56 -6.11 -10.61
C MET A 455 -14.52 -7.33 -9.69
N LEU A 456 -14.82 -7.14 -8.40
CA LEU A 456 -15.08 -8.23 -7.47
C LEU A 456 -16.56 -8.60 -7.59
N LEU A 457 -16.84 -9.87 -7.83
CA LEU A 457 -18.20 -10.36 -8.05
C LEU A 457 -18.69 -11.11 -6.81
N ASP A 458 -19.72 -10.56 -6.16
CA ASP A 458 -20.41 -11.18 -5.03
C ASP A 458 -21.31 -12.33 -5.53
N PRO A 459 -21.04 -13.59 -5.13
CA PRO A 459 -21.86 -14.72 -5.52
C PRO A 459 -23.24 -14.74 -4.85
N LEU A 460 -23.47 -13.93 -3.81
CA LEU A 460 -24.73 -13.86 -3.06
C LEU A 460 -25.65 -12.71 -3.49
N ALA A 461 -25.28 -11.95 -4.52
CA ALA A 461 -26.09 -10.86 -5.03
C ALA A 461 -27.44 -11.35 -5.61
N THR A 462 -28.36 -10.40 -5.88
CA THR A 462 -29.69 -10.73 -6.41
C THR A 462 -29.62 -11.36 -7.80
N PHE A 463 -28.72 -10.86 -8.65
CA PHE A 463 -28.45 -11.36 -9.99
C PHE A 463 -26.94 -11.57 -10.17
N PRO A 464 -26.34 -12.58 -9.48
CA PRO A 464 -24.89 -12.67 -9.36
C PRO A 464 -24.24 -12.94 -10.72
N LEU A 465 -23.26 -12.11 -11.10
CA LEU A 465 -22.46 -12.33 -12.31
C LEU A 465 -21.33 -13.36 -12.10
N ALA A 466 -20.95 -13.66 -10.86
CA ALA A 466 -19.91 -14.63 -10.54
C ALA A 466 -20.12 -16.01 -11.23
N PRO A 467 -21.32 -16.63 -11.19
CA PRO A 467 -21.60 -17.85 -11.95
C PRO A 467 -21.41 -17.72 -13.46
N ALA A 468 -21.74 -16.58 -14.06
CA ALA A 468 -21.58 -16.38 -15.51
C ALA A 468 -20.10 -16.38 -15.92
N PHE A 469 -19.24 -15.70 -15.15
CA PHE A 469 -17.80 -15.72 -15.39
C PHE A 469 -17.17 -17.05 -15.03
N ARG A 470 -17.76 -17.80 -14.09
CA ARG A 470 -17.35 -19.17 -13.83
C ARG A 470 -17.65 -20.09 -15.01
N ILE A 471 -18.86 -20.01 -15.57
CA ILE A 471 -19.26 -20.76 -16.77
C ILE A 471 -18.37 -20.37 -17.95
N TYR A 472 -18.05 -19.08 -18.11
CA TYR A 472 -17.09 -18.62 -19.12
C TYR A 472 -15.72 -19.28 -18.92
N PHE A 473 -15.17 -19.25 -17.70
CA PHE A 473 -13.88 -19.88 -17.41
C PHE A 473 -13.90 -21.38 -17.75
N ASP A 474 -14.90 -22.13 -17.28
CA ASP A 474 -14.99 -23.57 -17.53
C ASP A 474 -15.22 -23.87 -19.02
N GLY A 475 -15.97 -23.01 -19.73
CA GLY A 475 -16.14 -23.09 -21.18
C GLY A 475 -14.84 -22.90 -21.95
N GLU A 476 -14.03 -21.89 -21.57
CA GLU A 476 -12.71 -21.69 -22.13
C GLU A 476 -11.76 -22.85 -21.79
N TRP A 477 -11.78 -23.30 -20.53
CA TRP A 477 -10.96 -24.40 -20.05
C TRP A 477 -11.19 -25.69 -20.85
N ASN A 478 -12.45 -26.00 -21.16
CA ASN A 478 -12.83 -27.19 -21.91
C ASN A 478 -12.45 -27.14 -23.40
N ARG A 479 -12.33 -25.94 -23.98
CA ARG A 479 -11.89 -25.75 -25.37
C ARG A 479 -10.38 -25.66 -25.50
N ALA A 480 -9.70 -25.21 -24.46
CA ALA A 480 -8.26 -25.04 -24.43
C ALA A 480 -7.52 -26.38 -24.49
N HIS A 481 -6.39 -26.40 -25.19
CA HIS A 481 -5.53 -27.59 -25.30
C HIS A 481 -4.52 -27.65 -24.16
N GLN A 482 -4.14 -28.88 -23.78
CA GLN A 482 -3.14 -29.09 -22.75
C GLN A 482 -1.77 -28.57 -23.22
N LEU A 483 -1.11 -27.76 -22.38
CA LEU A 483 0.24 -27.30 -22.67
C LEU A 483 1.27 -28.26 -22.09
N TYR A 484 1.85 -29.10 -22.93
CA TYR A 484 2.92 -30.00 -22.52
C TYR A 484 4.27 -29.26 -22.40
N PRO A 485 5.15 -29.68 -21.48
CA PRO A 485 6.53 -29.21 -21.45
C PRO A 485 7.19 -29.48 -22.80
N LYS A 486 7.90 -28.49 -23.36
CA LYS A 486 8.69 -28.73 -24.58
C LYS A 486 9.78 -29.78 -24.25
N PRO A 487 9.99 -30.81 -25.09
CA PRO A 487 11.12 -31.72 -24.93
C PRO A 487 12.41 -30.89 -24.85
N ARG A 488 13.30 -31.20 -23.91
CA ARG A 488 14.63 -30.59 -23.90
C ARG A 488 15.33 -30.99 -25.19
N THR A 489 15.42 -30.09 -26.15
CA THR A 489 16.35 -30.20 -27.26
C THR A 489 17.74 -30.01 -26.68
N PHE A 490 18.50 -31.11 -26.60
CA PHE A 490 19.90 -31.13 -26.16
C PHE A 490 20.83 -30.51 -27.19
#